data_AF-A0A2R6W427-F1
#
_entry.id   AF-A0A2R6W427-F1
#
_cell.length_a   1.000
_cell.length_b   1.000
_cell.length_c   1.000
_cell.angle_alpha   90.00
_cell.angle_beta   90.00
_cell.angle_gamma   90.00
#
_symmetry.space_group_name_H-M   'P 1'
#
loop_
_entity.id
_entity.type
_entity.pdbx_description
1 polymer ?
#
loop_
_entity_poly.entity_id
_entity_poly.type
_entity_poly.pdbx_seq_one_letter_code
_entity_poly.pdbx_strand_id
1 'polypeptide(L)'
;MASAALSMQFWRSRGALTSFLGHRFVGGISATAPRAGDEHRRNWSAEGRASIHGEAGKDNAAVCLVQGASRGLGLEFVRQLLSRENDSNIIATCRNPEAAEKLNALKEQFPQRLSILPLDVTIESSIEAAAKEVNSSHGRLDLLVNTAGILHVADVVQPETSISRLNLQSMLLTYQINAAGPILVTKHMWSLLKAGRGRDTGKAPAVVANLSARVGSIGDNQTGGWYSYRASKSALNQCRCLTSYRVDPK
;
A
#
# COMPACT_ATOMS: atom_id res chain seq x y z
N MET A 1 -13.08 -17.49 19.13
CA MET A 1 -12.85 -16.27 18.33
C MET A 1 -11.37 -16.21 17.97
N ALA A 2 -10.99 -16.55 16.74
CA ALA A 2 -9.60 -16.47 16.30
C ALA A 2 -9.30 -15.04 15.81
N SER A 3 -8.38 -14.35 16.49
CA SER A 3 -7.87 -13.06 16.07
C SER A 3 -7.05 -13.24 14.79
N ALA A 4 -7.51 -12.66 13.68
CA ALA A 4 -6.75 -12.63 12.43
C ALA A 4 -5.57 -11.66 12.60
N ALA A 5 -4.41 -12.17 13.01
CA ALA A 5 -3.18 -11.40 13.04
C ALA A 5 -2.84 -10.93 11.62
N LEU A 6 -2.97 -9.62 11.38
CA LEU A 6 -2.59 -8.98 10.12
C LEU A 6 -1.06 -8.90 10.03
N SER A 7 -0.53 -9.13 8.83
CA SER A 7 0.90 -9.03 8.53
C SER A 7 1.11 -8.04 7.41
N MET A 8 1.84 -6.96 7.67
CA MET A 8 2.44 -6.14 6.61
C MET A 8 3.77 -6.77 6.21
N GLN A 9 3.86 -7.27 4.98
CA GLN A 9 5.10 -7.81 4.44
C GLN A 9 5.71 -6.79 3.48
N PHE A 10 6.85 -6.22 3.88
CA PHE A 10 7.69 -5.34 3.06
C PHE A 10 8.88 -6.14 2.51
N TRP A 11 9.32 -5.88 1.28
CA TRP A 11 10.50 -6.54 0.69
C TRP A 11 11.36 -5.53 -0.09
N ARG A 12 12.40 -5.00 0.57
CA ARG A 12 13.78 -4.72 0.10
C ARG A 12 14.56 -4.01 1.23
N SER A 13 15.89 -3.97 1.11
CA SER A 13 16.91 -3.79 2.17
C SER A 13 16.53 -2.85 3.33
N ARG A 14 16.99 -3.21 4.55
CA ARG A 14 16.65 -2.65 5.89
C ARG A 14 16.75 -1.12 6.09
N GLY A 15 16.98 -0.30 5.06
CA GLY A 15 17.14 1.16 5.17
C GLY A 15 16.07 2.04 4.52
N ALA A 16 15.18 1.52 3.66
CA ALA A 16 14.25 2.37 2.91
C ALA A 16 13.00 2.81 3.70
N LEU A 17 12.68 2.11 4.79
CA LEU A 17 11.53 2.44 5.64
C LEU A 17 11.86 3.50 6.70
N THR A 18 13.09 3.51 7.22
CA THR A 18 13.51 4.46 8.27
C THR A 18 13.55 5.89 7.75
N SER A 19 13.86 6.10 6.47
CA SER A 19 13.80 7.41 5.82
C SER A 19 12.38 7.88 5.51
N PHE A 20 11.39 6.97 5.48
CA PHE A 20 10.00 7.29 5.17
C PHE A 20 9.08 7.28 6.40
N LEU A 21 9.36 6.53 7.47
CA LEU A 21 8.43 6.30 8.60
C LEU A 21 8.89 6.81 9.97
N GLY A 22 10.13 7.30 10.11
CA GLY A 22 10.65 7.79 11.39
C GLY A 22 10.83 6.66 12.44
N HIS A 23 11.74 6.88 13.39
CA HIS A 23 12.28 5.85 14.29
C HIS A 23 11.30 5.22 15.30
N ARG A 24 9.99 5.51 15.28
CA ARG A 24 9.06 5.08 16.34
C ARG A 24 8.37 3.73 16.13
N PHE A 25 8.67 2.96 15.08
CA PHE A 25 7.89 1.76 14.72
C PHE A 25 8.55 0.40 14.98
N VAL A 26 9.70 0.31 15.65
CA VAL A 26 10.36 -1.01 15.88
C VAL A 26 10.64 -1.23 17.36
N GLY A 27 9.62 -1.71 18.08
CA GLY A 27 9.75 -2.26 19.43
C GLY A 27 9.35 -3.73 19.45
N GLY A 28 10.35 -4.61 19.53
CA GLY A 28 10.21 -5.96 20.11
C GLY A 28 9.95 -7.13 19.16
N ILE A 29 10.97 -7.62 18.45
CA ILE A 29 11.12 -9.06 18.14
C ILE A 29 12.63 -9.39 18.15
N SER A 30 13.04 -10.24 19.09
CA SER A 30 14.39 -10.81 19.19
C SER A 30 14.46 -12.14 18.43
N ALA A 31 15.48 -12.32 17.60
CA ALA A 31 15.94 -13.62 17.12
C ALA A 31 17.43 -13.56 16.71
N THR A 32 18.28 -14.25 17.48
CA THR A 32 19.66 -14.68 17.15
C THR A 32 19.57 -15.95 16.26
N ALA A 33 20.43 -16.33 15.30
CA ALA A 33 21.88 -16.23 15.02
C ALA A 33 22.13 -16.68 13.54
N PRO A 34 23.35 -17.02 13.04
CA PRO A 34 24.68 -16.38 13.08
C PRO A 34 25.17 -15.89 11.68
N ARG A 35 26.41 -15.36 11.63
CA ARG A 35 27.06 -14.61 10.53
C ARG A 35 27.85 -15.48 9.51
N ALA A 36 27.96 -14.95 8.29
CA ALA A 36 29.16 -14.87 7.44
C ALA A 36 28.92 -13.64 6.53
N GLY A 37 29.70 -12.57 6.54
CA GLY A 37 31.10 -12.48 6.10
C GLY A 37 31.11 -11.61 4.84
N ASP A 38 31.26 -10.29 5.00
CA ASP A 38 32.08 -9.43 4.13
C ASP A 38 31.92 -7.95 4.48
N GLU A 39 33.07 -7.34 4.75
CA GLU A 39 33.26 -5.97 5.18
C GLU A 39 33.24 -5.00 3.99
N HIS A 40 32.33 -4.03 4.03
CA HIS A 40 32.55 -2.73 3.40
C HIS A 40 31.76 -1.66 4.17
N ARG A 41 32.34 -1.22 5.29
CA ARG A 41 31.80 -0.16 6.15
C ARG A 41 32.38 1.17 5.66
N ARG A 42 31.70 1.87 4.75
CA ARG A 42 32.03 3.27 4.46
C ARG A 42 31.34 4.17 5.49
N ASN A 43 32.14 4.85 6.30
CA ASN A 43 31.72 5.90 7.20
C ASN A 43 31.04 7.02 6.43
N TRP A 44 29.81 7.37 6.80
CA TRP A 44 29.21 8.66 6.46
C TRP A 44 29.45 9.60 7.65
N SER A 45 30.45 10.47 7.54
CA SER A 45 30.60 11.62 8.45
C SER A 45 29.56 12.68 8.11
N ALA A 46 28.95 13.22 9.15
CA ALA A 46 28.02 14.33 9.09
C ALA A 46 28.81 15.63 8.95
N GLU A 47 28.91 16.17 7.74
CA GLU A 47 29.43 17.53 7.52
C GLU A 47 28.87 18.09 6.21
N GLY A 48 28.23 19.25 6.28
CA GLY A 48 27.71 19.95 5.11
C GLY A 48 26.33 20.59 5.29
N ARG A 49 26.13 21.40 6.34
CA ARG A 49 25.08 22.43 6.33
C ARG A 49 25.56 23.57 5.41
N ALA A 50 24.96 23.67 4.23
CA ALA A 50 25.01 24.89 3.42
C ALA A 50 23.57 25.32 3.14
N SER A 51 23.23 26.49 3.67
CA SER A 51 21.96 27.18 3.42
C SER A 51 21.92 27.66 1.97
N ILE A 52 20.98 27.14 1.19
CA ILE A 52 20.63 27.64 -0.13
C ILE A 52 19.14 27.98 -0.11
N HIS A 53 18.84 29.26 0.06
CA HIS A 53 17.53 29.83 -0.24
C HIS A 53 17.40 29.91 -1.76
N GLY A 54 16.86 28.85 -2.35
CA GLY A 54 16.26 28.86 -3.69
C GLY A 54 14.81 28.41 -3.55
N GLU A 55 13.91 28.94 -4.38
CA GLU A 55 12.51 28.52 -4.46
C GLU A 55 12.42 27.01 -4.75
N ALA A 56 12.42 26.18 -3.70
CA ALA A 56 12.21 24.74 -3.77
C ALA A 56 10.71 24.45 -3.93
N GLY A 57 10.08 25.04 -4.94
CA GLY A 57 8.63 25.01 -5.13
C GLY A 57 8.17 23.80 -5.93
N LYS A 58 7.34 22.95 -5.32
CA LYS A 58 6.48 21.89 -5.94
C LYS A 58 7.13 20.59 -6.43
N ASP A 59 8.31 20.59 -7.06
CA ASP A 59 8.87 19.34 -7.64
C ASP A 59 9.44 18.35 -6.62
N ASN A 60 9.55 18.77 -5.35
CA ASN A 60 10.09 17.96 -4.26
C ASN A 60 9.04 17.35 -3.31
N ALA A 61 7.74 17.51 -3.56
CA ALA A 61 6.69 16.79 -2.83
C ALA A 61 6.56 15.32 -3.29
N ALA A 62 6.41 14.37 -2.35
CA ALA A 62 6.07 12.99 -2.70
C ALA A 62 4.56 12.88 -3.00
N VAL A 63 4.18 12.04 -3.95
CA VAL A 63 2.78 11.76 -4.30
C VAL A 63 2.44 10.37 -3.81
N CYS A 64 1.48 10.28 -2.89
CA CYS A 64 1.10 9.03 -2.22
C CYS A 64 -0.38 8.74 -2.48
N LEU A 65 -0.70 7.57 -3.01
CA LEU A 65 -2.06 7.10 -3.21
C LEU A 65 -2.39 6.02 -2.19
N VAL A 66 -3.46 6.22 -1.41
CA VAL A 66 -4.03 5.21 -0.51
C VAL A 66 -5.36 4.75 -1.08
N GLN A 67 -5.36 3.52 -1.60
CA GLN A 67 -6.53 2.88 -2.14
C GLN A 67 -7.35 2.22 -1.03
N GLY A 68 -8.65 2.51 -0.95
CA GLY A 68 -9.54 1.97 0.10
C GLY A 68 -9.57 2.81 1.38
N ALA A 69 -9.51 4.14 1.25
CA ALA A 69 -9.23 5.06 2.34
C ALA A 69 -10.44 5.56 3.15
N SER A 70 -11.67 5.15 2.83
CA SER A 70 -12.86 5.68 3.54
C SER A 70 -13.00 5.21 4.99
N ARG A 71 -12.32 4.11 5.39
CA ARG A 71 -12.41 3.54 6.74
C ARG A 71 -11.19 2.68 7.10
N GLY A 72 -11.14 2.26 8.36
CA GLY A 72 -10.17 1.28 8.86
C GLY A 72 -8.73 1.69 8.62
N LEU A 73 -7.90 0.74 8.17
CA LEU A 73 -6.47 0.97 7.95
C LEU A 73 -6.19 1.99 6.85
N GLY A 74 -6.99 2.05 5.79
CA GLY A 74 -6.80 3.03 4.71
C GLY A 74 -6.97 4.47 5.21
N LEU A 75 -8.03 4.73 5.99
CA LEU A 75 -8.23 6.05 6.60
C LEU A 75 -7.08 6.42 7.55
N GLU A 76 -6.62 5.45 8.34
CA GLU A 76 -5.51 5.66 9.27
C GLU A 76 -4.19 5.94 8.54
N PHE A 77 -3.92 5.26 7.42
CA PHE A 77 -2.78 5.58 6.56
C PHE A 77 -2.82 7.02 6.06
N VAL A 78 -3.99 7.49 5.59
CA VAL A 78 -4.16 8.88 5.17
C VAL A 78 -3.87 9.84 6.32
N ARG A 79 -4.44 9.58 7.50
CA ARG A 79 -4.21 10.40 8.71
C ARG A 79 -2.74 10.49 9.07
N GLN A 80 -2.03 9.35 9.10
CA GLN A 80 -0.61 9.33 9.44
C GLN A 80 0.25 10.02 8.38
N LEU A 81 -0.05 9.83 7.09
CA LEU A 81 0.69 10.50 6.01
C LEU A 81 0.51 12.03 6.08
N LEU A 82 -0.69 12.51 6.37
CA LEU A 82 -0.97 13.95 6.54
C LEU A 82 -0.33 14.53 7.79
N SER A 83 -0.24 13.75 8.89
CA SER A 83 0.38 14.21 10.14
C SER A 83 1.89 14.45 10.06
N ARG A 84 2.54 14.04 8.96
CA ARG A 84 3.96 14.28 8.77
C ARG A 84 4.21 15.72 8.37
N GLU A 85 5.25 16.30 8.97
CA GLU A 85 5.80 17.61 8.62
C GLU A 85 6.60 17.52 7.30
N ASN A 86 5.88 17.27 6.20
CA ASN A 86 6.41 17.29 4.85
C ASN A 86 5.33 17.73 3.85
N ASP A 87 5.73 18.08 2.63
CA ASP A 87 4.82 18.58 1.61
C ASP A 87 4.19 17.46 0.76
N SER A 88 4.10 16.23 1.27
CA SER A 88 3.57 15.12 0.46
C SER A 88 2.10 15.36 0.10
N ASN A 89 1.78 15.14 -1.18
CA ASN A 89 0.43 15.14 -1.73
C ASN A 89 -0.18 13.75 -1.56
N ILE A 90 -1.32 13.69 -0.89
CA ILE A 90 -2.02 12.46 -0.54
C ILE A 90 -3.28 12.35 -1.38
N ILE A 91 -3.42 11.24 -2.08
CA ILE A 91 -4.59 10.90 -2.89
C ILE A 91 -5.28 9.73 -2.21
N ALA A 92 -6.45 9.97 -1.64
CA ALA A 92 -7.26 8.96 -0.99
C ALA A 92 -8.35 8.49 -1.96
N THR A 93 -8.48 7.18 -2.16
CA THR A 93 -9.54 6.66 -3.03
C THR A 93 -10.55 5.81 -2.27
N CYS A 94 -11.82 5.93 -2.64
CA CYS A 94 -12.90 5.11 -2.10
C CYS A 94 -14.06 5.02 -3.10
N ARG A 95 -15.00 4.09 -2.87
CA ARG A 95 -16.11 3.86 -3.80
C ARG A 95 -17.09 5.02 -3.90
N ASN A 96 -17.39 5.66 -2.77
CA ASN A 96 -18.33 6.78 -2.68
C ASN A 96 -17.69 7.91 -1.85
N PRO A 97 -17.00 8.87 -2.50
CA PRO A 97 -16.40 10.03 -1.84
C PRO A 97 -17.40 10.88 -1.05
N GLU A 98 -18.61 11.09 -1.58
CA GLU A 98 -19.62 11.95 -0.94
C GLU A 98 -20.06 11.39 0.42
N ALA A 99 -20.19 10.08 0.54
CA ALA A 99 -20.57 9.41 1.78
C ALA A 99 -19.38 9.16 2.75
N ALA A 100 -18.15 9.58 2.41
CA ALA A 100 -16.96 9.29 3.20
C ALA A 100 -16.70 10.37 4.28
N GLU A 101 -17.63 10.55 5.22
CA GLU A 101 -17.63 11.61 6.25
C GLU A 101 -16.26 11.86 6.91
N LYS A 102 -15.62 10.80 7.42
CA LYS A 102 -14.31 10.92 8.11
C LYS A 102 -13.18 11.36 7.17
N LEU A 103 -13.26 10.98 5.90
CA LEU A 103 -12.27 11.36 4.90
C LEU A 103 -12.50 12.81 4.44
N ASN A 104 -13.76 13.21 4.31
CA ASN A 104 -14.14 14.60 4.00
C ASN A 104 -13.72 15.56 5.13
N ALA A 105 -13.87 15.16 6.40
CA ALA A 105 -13.35 15.93 7.53
C ALA A 105 -11.82 16.11 7.49
N LEU A 106 -11.07 15.10 7.02
CA LEU A 106 -9.62 15.26 6.80
C LEU A 106 -9.31 16.19 5.61
N LYS A 107 -10.14 16.18 4.57
CA LYS A 107 -9.98 17.07 3.40
C LYS A 107 -10.21 18.53 3.79
N GLU A 108 -11.17 18.81 4.66
CA GLU A 108 -11.40 20.15 5.22
C GLU A 108 -10.19 20.65 6.03
N GLN A 109 -9.54 19.76 6.79
CA GLN A 109 -8.34 20.11 7.57
C GLN A 109 -7.10 20.28 6.69
N PHE A 110 -6.98 19.53 5.59
CA PHE A 110 -5.82 19.52 4.71
C PHE A 110 -6.19 19.78 3.23
N PRO A 111 -6.82 20.92 2.89
CA PRO A 111 -7.43 21.14 1.58
C PRO A 111 -6.43 21.15 0.43
N GLN A 112 -5.18 21.55 0.69
CA GLN A 112 -4.12 21.64 -0.32
C GLN A 112 -3.31 20.34 -0.47
N ARG A 113 -3.38 19.43 0.51
CA ARG A 113 -2.54 18.22 0.56
C ARG A 113 -3.30 16.93 0.35
N LEU A 114 -4.61 16.90 0.60
CA LEU A 114 -5.44 15.72 0.40
C LEU A 114 -6.33 15.90 -0.83
N SER A 115 -6.38 14.93 -1.73
CA SER A 115 -7.38 14.82 -2.79
C SER A 115 -8.15 13.51 -2.63
N ILE A 116 -9.47 13.53 -2.86
CA ILE A 116 -10.32 12.34 -2.74
C ILE A 116 -10.86 11.98 -4.12
N LEU A 117 -10.63 10.75 -4.57
CA LEU A 117 -11.08 10.25 -5.87
C LEU A 117 -11.99 9.02 -5.74
N PRO A 118 -13.00 8.87 -6.62
CA PRO A 118 -13.78 7.63 -6.72
C PRO A 118 -12.91 6.51 -7.31
N LEU A 119 -12.92 5.34 -6.68
CA LEU A 119 -12.29 4.12 -7.20
C LEU A 119 -12.95 2.89 -6.59
N ASP A 120 -13.51 2.02 -7.42
CA ASP A 120 -13.96 0.67 -7.05
C ASP A 120 -13.05 -0.38 -7.71
N VAL A 121 -12.38 -1.18 -6.89
CA VAL A 121 -11.47 -2.22 -7.38
C VAL A 121 -12.18 -3.35 -8.13
N THR A 122 -13.51 -3.44 -8.03
CA THR A 122 -14.33 -4.39 -8.79
C THR A 122 -14.69 -3.88 -10.18
N ILE A 123 -14.46 -2.58 -10.48
CA ILE A 123 -14.82 -1.93 -11.74
C ILE A 123 -13.56 -1.34 -12.39
N GLU A 124 -12.98 -2.05 -13.37
CA GLU A 124 -11.68 -1.67 -13.95
C GLU A 124 -11.69 -0.27 -14.60
N SER A 125 -12.80 0.14 -15.23
CA SER A 125 -12.94 1.50 -15.78
C SER A 125 -12.85 2.60 -14.72
N SER A 126 -13.27 2.33 -13.48
CA SER A 126 -13.11 3.28 -12.37
C SER A 126 -11.64 3.43 -11.94
N ILE A 127 -10.87 2.33 -12.03
CA ILE A 127 -9.42 2.33 -11.77
C ILE A 127 -8.70 3.14 -12.86
N GLU A 128 -9.07 2.94 -14.12
CA GLU A 128 -8.52 3.68 -15.25
C GLU A 128 -8.81 5.19 -15.14
N ALA A 129 -10.04 5.56 -14.79
CA ALA A 129 -10.42 6.95 -14.58
C ALA A 129 -9.60 7.61 -13.45
N ALA A 130 -9.43 6.93 -12.32
CA ALA A 130 -8.59 7.41 -11.23
C ALA A 130 -7.12 7.55 -11.66
N ALA A 131 -6.58 6.60 -12.43
CA ALA A 131 -5.21 6.70 -12.94
C ALA A 131 -5.02 7.90 -13.89
N LYS A 132 -5.99 8.17 -14.77
CA LYS A 132 -5.98 9.36 -15.63
C LYS A 132 -5.99 10.65 -14.82
N GLU A 133 -6.81 10.73 -13.79
CA GLU A 133 -6.87 11.90 -12.91
C GLU A 133 -5.54 12.13 -12.15
N VAL A 134 -4.95 11.06 -11.60
CA VAL A 134 -3.63 11.14 -10.94
C VAL A 134 -2.56 11.60 -11.93
N ASN A 135 -2.60 11.11 -13.17
CA ASN A 135 -1.67 11.52 -14.21
C ASN A 135 -1.83 13.00 -14.58
N SER A 136 -3.05 13.48 -14.79
CA SER A 136 -3.31 14.88 -15.12
C SER A 136 -2.91 15.83 -13.99
N SER A 137 -3.19 15.45 -12.74
CA SER A 137 -2.94 16.30 -11.56
C SER A 137 -1.49 16.28 -11.10
N HIS A 138 -0.78 15.16 -11.26
CA HIS A 138 0.56 14.97 -10.68
C HIS A 138 1.60 14.38 -11.62
N GLY A 139 1.21 13.60 -12.63
CA GLY A 139 2.12 12.98 -13.61
C GLY A 139 3.01 11.85 -13.07
N ARG A 140 2.89 11.48 -11.79
CA ARG A 140 3.73 10.48 -11.12
C ARG A 140 3.10 9.95 -9.83
N LEU A 141 3.66 8.85 -9.33
CA LEU A 141 3.29 8.25 -8.04
C LEU A 141 4.52 7.67 -7.32
N ASP A 142 4.74 8.07 -6.07
CA ASP A 142 5.89 7.62 -5.26
C ASP A 142 5.52 6.52 -4.26
N LEU A 143 4.27 6.48 -3.83
CA LEU A 143 3.75 5.46 -2.92
C LEU A 143 2.35 5.04 -3.34
N LEU A 144 2.11 3.75 -3.50
CA LEU A 144 0.79 3.15 -3.65
C LEU A 144 0.54 2.21 -2.48
N VAL A 145 -0.50 2.47 -1.69
CA VAL A 145 -0.93 1.58 -0.60
C VAL A 145 -2.30 1.00 -0.94
N ASN A 146 -2.35 -0.29 -1.25
CA ASN A 146 -3.59 -1.01 -1.50
C ASN A 146 -4.14 -1.59 -0.20
N THR A 147 -5.24 -1.01 0.29
CA THR A 147 -5.84 -1.39 1.58
C THR A 147 -7.20 -2.07 1.47
N ALA A 148 -7.86 -2.01 0.31
CA ALA A 148 -9.15 -2.67 0.18
C ALA A 148 -9.01 -4.19 0.38
N GLY A 149 -9.92 -4.71 1.17
CA GLY A 149 -10.06 -6.14 1.39
C GLY A 149 -11.35 -6.45 2.12
N ILE A 150 -11.91 -7.61 1.83
CA ILE A 150 -13.06 -8.17 2.52
C ILE A 150 -12.68 -9.51 3.13
N LEU A 151 -13.11 -9.71 4.37
CA LEU A 151 -13.08 -11.01 5.06
C LEU A 151 -14.51 -11.55 5.19
N HIS A 152 -15.42 -10.67 5.55
CA HIS A 152 -16.84 -10.91 5.72
C HIS A 152 -17.60 -9.67 5.24
N VAL A 153 -18.69 -9.89 4.51
CA VAL A 153 -19.66 -8.88 4.13
C VAL A 153 -21.02 -9.47 4.48
N ALA A 154 -21.77 -8.79 5.34
CA ALA A 154 -23.10 -9.25 5.75
C ALA A 154 -23.92 -9.64 4.52
N ASP A 155 -24.52 -10.83 4.59
CA ASP A 155 -25.37 -11.44 3.56
C ASP A 155 -24.73 -11.71 2.18
N VAL A 156 -23.46 -11.38 1.97
CA VAL A 156 -22.76 -11.55 0.68
C VAL A 156 -21.57 -12.51 0.79
N VAL A 157 -20.73 -12.35 1.80
CA VAL A 157 -19.54 -13.19 2.03
C VAL A 157 -19.57 -13.66 3.48
N GLN A 158 -19.99 -14.91 3.69
CA GLN A 158 -20.15 -15.50 5.01
C GLN A 158 -18.88 -16.24 5.47
N PRO A 159 -18.65 -16.39 6.79
CA PRO A 159 -17.54 -17.17 7.31
C PRO A 159 -17.60 -18.65 6.90
N GLU A 160 -16.61 -19.09 6.12
CA GLU A 160 -16.48 -20.48 5.65
C GLU A 160 -15.73 -21.32 6.68
N THR A 161 -16.42 -21.82 7.72
CA THR A 161 -15.79 -22.66 8.76
C THR A 161 -15.60 -24.13 8.33
N SER A 162 -16.22 -24.55 7.23
CA SER A 162 -16.12 -25.89 6.64
C SER A 162 -16.22 -25.82 5.12
N ILE A 163 -15.73 -26.85 4.43
CA ILE A 163 -15.78 -26.94 2.95
C ILE A 163 -17.22 -26.90 2.41
N SER A 164 -18.19 -27.45 3.14
CA SER A 164 -19.61 -27.47 2.77
C SER A 164 -20.27 -26.09 2.72
N ARG A 165 -19.63 -25.06 3.29
CA ARG A 165 -20.12 -23.67 3.29
C ARG A 165 -19.54 -22.82 2.17
N LEU A 166 -18.68 -23.39 1.31
CA LEU A 166 -18.12 -22.68 0.18
C LEU A 166 -19.22 -22.26 -0.80
N ASN A 167 -19.12 -21.03 -1.27
CA ASN A 167 -19.95 -20.51 -2.34
C ASN A 167 -19.05 -19.93 -3.43
N LEU A 168 -19.26 -20.34 -4.68
CA LEU A 168 -18.44 -19.91 -5.80
C LEU A 168 -18.44 -18.38 -5.97
N GLN A 169 -19.59 -17.72 -5.82
CA GLN A 169 -19.69 -16.26 -5.98
C GLN A 169 -18.95 -15.53 -4.87
N SER A 170 -19.06 -16.00 -3.62
CA SER A 170 -18.28 -15.44 -2.50
C SER A 170 -16.77 -15.63 -2.70
N MET A 171 -16.34 -16.79 -3.23
CA MET A 171 -14.93 -17.06 -3.59
C MET A 171 -14.43 -16.07 -4.65
N LEU A 172 -15.17 -15.93 -5.76
CA LEU A 172 -14.80 -15.06 -6.86
C LEU A 172 -14.77 -13.59 -6.45
N LEU A 173 -15.77 -13.12 -5.71
CA LEU A 173 -15.80 -11.74 -5.19
C LEU A 173 -14.65 -11.46 -4.24
N THR A 174 -14.35 -12.40 -3.33
CA THR A 174 -13.22 -12.29 -2.39
C THR A 174 -11.90 -12.23 -3.15
N TYR A 175 -11.72 -13.08 -4.17
CA TYR A 175 -10.54 -13.03 -5.04
C TYR A 175 -10.46 -11.70 -5.81
N GLN A 176 -11.56 -11.25 -6.40
CA GLN A 176 -11.64 -10.02 -7.17
C GLN A 176 -11.20 -8.82 -6.32
N ILE A 177 -11.69 -8.69 -5.09
CA ILE A 177 -11.38 -7.56 -4.21
C ILE A 177 -10.00 -7.70 -3.57
N ASN A 178 -9.64 -8.88 -3.04
CA ASN A 178 -8.43 -9.02 -2.22
C ASN A 178 -7.16 -9.30 -3.02
N ALA A 179 -7.28 -9.85 -4.23
CA ALA A 179 -6.15 -10.29 -5.04
C ALA A 179 -6.08 -9.56 -6.38
N ALA A 180 -7.11 -9.68 -7.22
CA ALA A 180 -7.09 -9.08 -8.57
C ALA A 180 -7.11 -7.54 -8.50
N GLY A 181 -7.95 -6.98 -7.65
CA GLY A 181 -8.14 -5.53 -7.49
C GLY A 181 -6.84 -4.76 -7.26
N PRO A 182 -6.06 -5.05 -6.18
CA PRO A 182 -4.77 -4.40 -5.93
C PRO A 182 -3.78 -4.49 -7.10
N ILE A 183 -3.80 -5.60 -7.84
CA ILE A 183 -2.92 -5.81 -8.99
C ILE A 183 -3.38 -5.00 -10.20
N LEU A 184 -4.69 -4.92 -10.46
CA LEU A 184 -5.24 -4.06 -11.51
C LEU A 184 -5.02 -2.57 -11.21
N VAL A 185 -5.16 -2.15 -9.94
CA VAL A 185 -4.76 -0.79 -9.50
C VAL A 185 -3.28 -0.56 -9.83
N THR A 186 -2.42 -1.50 -9.47
CA THR A 186 -0.98 -1.38 -9.78
C THR A 186 -0.70 -1.33 -11.29
N LYS A 187 -1.42 -2.13 -12.10
CA LYS A 187 -1.32 -2.14 -13.57
C LYS A 187 -1.61 -0.76 -14.16
N HIS A 188 -2.73 -0.15 -13.76
CA HIS A 188 -3.14 1.16 -14.29
C HIS A 188 -2.29 2.32 -13.77
N MET A 189 -1.72 2.18 -12.57
CA MET A 189 -0.78 3.17 -12.00
C MET A 189 0.67 2.94 -12.45
N TRP A 190 0.95 1.96 -13.31
CA TRP A 190 2.32 1.50 -13.61
C TRP A 190 3.20 2.58 -14.25
N SER A 191 2.67 3.34 -15.21
CA SER A 191 3.41 4.45 -15.84
C SER A 191 3.78 5.52 -14.80
N LEU A 192 2.84 5.86 -13.91
CA LEU A 192 3.03 6.83 -12.84
C LEU A 192 4.07 6.38 -11.81
N LEU A 193 4.05 5.10 -11.44
CA LEU A 193 5.02 4.50 -10.52
C LEU A 193 6.43 4.51 -11.12
N LYS A 194 6.57 4.24 -12.42
CA LYS A 194 7.86 4.36 -13.13
C LYS A 194 8.35 5.80 -13.23
N ALA A 195 7.44 6.76 -13.38
CA ALA A 195 7.74 8.19 -13.36
C ALA A 195 7.97 8.75 -11.95
N GLY A 196 7.67 7.96 -10.91
CA GLY A 196 8.00 8.28 -9.52
C GLY A 196 9.51 8.43 -9.32
N ARG A 197 9.93 8.88 -8.14
CA ARG A 197 11.35 9.11 -7.81
C ARG A 197 12.20 7.87 -8.06
N GLY A 198 12.87 7.82 -9.19
CA GLY A 198 13.80 6.76 -9.59
C GLY A 198 15.25 7.15 -9.37
N ARG A 199 16.16 6.22 -9.72
CA ARG A 199 17.63 6.34 -9.65
C ARG A 199 18.15 7.66 -10.19
N ASP A 200 17.54 8.19 -11.25
CA ASP A 200 17.98 9.40 -11.95
C ASP A 200 17.83 10.68 -11.11
N THR A 201 17.03 10.62 -10.04
CA THR A 201 16.83 11.73 -9.08
C THR A 201 17.65 11.58 -7.80
N GLY A 202 18.39 10.47 -7.64
CA GLY A 202 19.11 10.13 -6.40
C GLY A 202 18.19 9.78 -5.22
N LYS A 203 16.87 9.64 -5.43
CA LYS A 203 15.87 9.37 -4.39
C LYS A 203 15.39 7.91 -4.43
N ALA A 204 14.79 7.47 -3.32
CA ALA A 204 14.30 6.11 -3.17
C ALA A 204 13.20 5.79 -4.21
N PRO A 205 13.20 4.57 -4.80
CA PRO A 205 12.24 4.15 -5.81
C PRO A 205 10.80 4.22 -5.30
N ALA A 206 9.85 4.33 -6.22
CA ALA A 206 8.43 4.24 -5.90
C ALA A 206 8.11 2.90 -5.20
N VAL A 207 7.21 2.95 -4.22
CA VAL A 207 6.85 1.79 -3.39
C VAL A 207 5.40 1.40 -3.62
N VAL A 208 5.16 0.10 -3.82
CA VAL A 208 3.82 -0.50 -3.79
C VAL A 208 3.68 -1.38 -2.55
N ALA A 209 2.75 -1.04 -1.68
CA ALA A 209 2.42 -1.77 -0.46
C ALA A 209 1.03 -2.40 -0.59
N ASN A 210 0.95 -3.72 -0.45
CA ASN A 210 -0.30 -4.47 -0.47
C ASN A 210 -0.60 -5.01 0.93
N LEU A 211 -1.78 -4.73 1.46
CA LEU A 211 -2.19 -5.25 2.76
C LEU A 211 -2.60 -6.72 2.64
N SER A 212 -1.68 -7.60 3.04
CA SER A 212 -1.91 -9.04 3.12
C SER A 212 -2.37 -9.44 4.54
N ALA A 213 -2.39 -10.74 4.81
CA ALA A 213 -2.69 -11.28 6.13
C ALA A 213 -1.84 -12.53 6.38
N ARG A 214 -1.51 -12.80 7.65
CA ARG A 214 -0.71 -13.97 8.03
C ARG A 214 -1.34 -15.28 7.56
N VAL A 215 -2.68 -15.33 7.54
CA VAL A 215 -3.45 -16.50 7.08
C VAL A 215 -3.32 -16.79 5.58
N GLY A 216 -2.73 -15.88 4.80
CA GLY A 216 -2.30 -16.11 3.41
C GLY A 216 -0.92 -16.76 3.26
N SER A 217 -0.27 -17.12 4.37
CA SER A 217 0.93 -17.96 4.38
C SER A 217 0.52 -19.43 4.37
N ILE A 218 0.85 -20.14 3.30
CA ILE A 218 0.56 -21.58 3.19
C ILE A 218 1.40 -22.37 4.20
N GLY A 219 2.67 -22.01 4.39
CA GLY A 219 3.58 -22.70 5.33
C GLY A 219 3.18 -22.53 6.80
N ASP A 220 2.56 -21.42 7.18
CA ASP A 220 2.08 -21.20 8.55
C ASP A 220 0.67 -21.78 8.80
N ASN A 221 0.06 -22.39 7.77
CA ASN A 221 -1.34 -22.79 7.86
C ASN A 221 -1.51 -24.12 8.60
N GLN A 222 -1.79 -24.04 9.90
CA GLN A 222 -2.08 -25.19 10.77
C GLN A 222 -3.57 -25.28 11.15
N THR A 223 -4.44 -24.53 10.48
CA THR A 223 -5.86 -24.38 10.82
C THR A 223 -6.75 -24.41 9.57
N GLY A 224 -7.97 -24.92 9.69
CA GLY A 224 -8.94 -24.89 8.59
C GLY A 224 -9.70 -23.57 8.43
N GLY A 225 -10.67 -23.57 7.51
CA GLY A 225 -11.65 -22.51 7.31
C GLY A 225 -11.11 -21.25 6.62
N TRP A 226 -12.03 -20.33 6.33
CA TRP A 226 -11.77 -19.07 5.60
C TRP A 226 -11.10 -19.30 4.25
N TYR A 227 -11.56 -20.32 3.52
CA TYR A 227 -10.96 -20.80 2.27
C TYR A 227 -10.79 -19.66 1.27
N SER A 228 -11.86 -18.93 0.98
CA SER A 228 -11.88 -17.77 0.06
C SER A 228 -10.87 -16.70 0.48
N TYR A 229 -10.89 -16.30 1.74
CA TYR A 229 -10.03 -15.24 2.24
C TYR A 229 -8.55 -15.65 2.19
N ARG A 230 -8.22 -16.83 2.72
CA ARG A 230 -6.85 -17.35 2.71
C ARG A 230 -6.31 -17.50 1.31
N ALA A 231 -7.06 -18.17 0.43
CA ALA A 231 -6.68 -18.34 -0.97
C ALA A 231 -6.45 -16.99 -1.65
N SER A 232 -7.33 -16.00 -1.44
CA SER A 232 -7.16 -14.67 -2.01
C SER A 232 -5.91 -13.94 -1.49
N LYS A 233 -5.55 -14.08 -0.21
CA LYS A 233 -4.34 -13.46 0.36
C LYS A 233 -3.05 -14.19 -0.06
N SER A 234 -3.11 -15.51 -0.23
CA SER A 234 -2.02 -16.27 -0.86
C SER A 234 -1.82 -15.85 -2.31
N ALA A 235 -2.91 -15.69 -3.08
CA ALA A 235 -2.86 -15.20 -4.45
C ALA A 235 -2.30 -13.78 -4.53
N LEU A 236 -2.71 -12.87 -3.64
CA LEU A 236 -2.13 -11.53 -3.54
C LEU A 236 -0.61 -11.58 -3.31
N ASN A 237 -0.15 -12.46 -2.41
CA ASN A 237 1.28 -12.64 -2.15
C ASN A 237 2.03 -13.12 -3.41
N GLN A 238 1.47 -14.09 -4.14
CA GLN A 238 2.05 -14.59 -5.39
C GLN A 238 2.13 -13.50 -6.46
N CYS A 239 1.03 -12.76 -6.68
CA CYS A 239 1.00 -11.68 -7.67
C CYS A 239 1.97 -10.55 -7.32
N ARG A 240 2.08 -10.21 -6.03
CA ARG A 240 3.06 -9.22 -5.54
C ARG A 240 4.50 -9.60 -5.87
N CYS A 241 4.89 -10.87 -5.68
CA CYS A 241 6.23 -11.31 -6.02
C CYS A 241 6.52 -11.09 -7.51
N LEU A 242 5.58 -11.46 -8.38
CA LEU A 242 5.71 -11.33 -9.84
C LEU A 242 5.81 -9.87 -10.30
N THR A 243 5.09 -8.95 -9.66
CA THR A 243 5.19 -7.52 -9.99
C THR A 243 6.48 -6.89 -9.49
N SER A 244 7.02 -7.33 -8.35
CA SER A 244 8.31 -6.85 -7.84
C SER A 244 9.49 -7.17 -8.76
N TYR A 245 9.50 -8.32 -9.43
CA TYR A 245 10.57 -8.69 -10.38
C TYR A 245 10.60 -7.80 -11.64
N ARG A 246 9.51 -7.12 -11.97
CA ARG A 246 9.42 -6.23 -13.15
C ARG A 246 9.74 -4.77 -12.85
N VAL A 247 9.81 -4.38 -11.56
CA VAL A 247 10.19 -3.01 -11.15
C VAL A 247 11.71 -2.81 -11.23
N ASP A 248 12.50 -3.89 -11.12
CA ASP A 248 13.94 -3.85 -11.39
C ASP A 248 14.17 -4.07 -12.89
N PRO A 249 14.77 -3.12 -13.64
CA PRO A 249 15.18 -3.38 -15.01
C PRO A 249 16.29 -4.45 -15.01
N LYS A 250 16.26 -5.34 -16.01
CA LYS A 250 17.47 -6.04 -16.45
C LYS A 250 18.45 -5.04 -17.05
#